data_AF-F2I245-F1
#
_entry.id   AF-F2I245-F1
#
_cell.length_a   1.000
_cell.length_b   1.000
_cell.length_c   1.000
_cell.angle_alpha   90.00
_cell.angle_beta   90.00
_cell.angle_gamma   90.00
#
_symmetry.space_group_name_H-M   'P 1'
#
loop_
_entity.id
_entity.type
_entity.pdbx_description
1 polymer ?
#
loop_
_entity_poly.entity_id
_entity_poly.type
_entity_poly.pdbx_seq_one_letter_code
_entity_poly.pdbx_strand_id
1 'polypeptide(L)'
;MYETAYKENIKYVFNGHSFRTEGIEPLDWTYMDGKYIKTIHSNFGDGDLNNFDNFYITDLIKYKILMGIKTILPLNYIEYDHANVDRILQEELKWKYYGGHHHESLLTKFIVSVYLPEKFNIDRRMTGLAAMVRSKTIDKKEAEKILAEKPKIEDKEKLTKYILEKLDLSKEQYQQIMSQKNKNFKNFQTYYNLFKYLKHPVNFATKLGFVPKILYLRYYGGHK
;
A
#
# COMPACT_ATOMS: atom_id res chain seq x y z
N MET A 1 -8.78 -1.99 13.68
CA MET A 1 -9.58 -2.95 12.87
C MET A 1 -9.51 -4.37 13.43
N TYR A 2 -8.37 -5.08 13.37
CA TYR A 2 -8.29 -6.46 13.88
C TYR A 2 -8.50 -6.57 15.39
N GLU A 3 -7.99 -5.60 16.15
CA GLU A 3 -8.22 -5.53 17.59
C GLU A 3 -9.72 -5.34 17.90
N THR A 4 -10.40 -4.44 17.20
CA THR A 4 -11.85 -4.25 17.29
C THR A 4 -12.59 -5.54 16.96
N ALA A 5 -12.26 -6.20 15.85
CA ALA A 5 -12.88 -7.46 15.47
C ALA A 5 -12.66 -8.55 16.54
N TYR A 6 -11.50 -8.57 17.19
CA TYR A 6 -11.24 -9.46 18.31
C TYR A 6 -12.11 -9.14 19.54
N LYS A 7 -12.18 -7.87 19.96
CA LYS A 7 -12.99 -7.42 21.11
C LYS A 7 -14.47 -7.71 20.91
N GLU A 8 -14.98 -7.49 19.69
CA GLU A 8 -16.38 -7.69 19.32
C GLU A 8 -16.69 -9.12 18.84
N ASN A 9 -15.74 -10.06 18.96
CA ASN A 9 -15.88 -11.45 18.49
C ASN A 9 -16.31 -11.60 17.00
N ILE A 10 -15.88 -10.67 16.15
CA ILE A 10 -16.13 -10.67 14.71
C ILE A 10 -15.10 -11.55 14.00
N LYS A 11 -15.56 -12.60 13.33
CA LYS A 11 -14.69 -13.52 12.58
C LYS A 11 -14.40 -13.11 11.14
N TYR A 12 -15.19 -12.20 10.57
CA TYR A 12 -15.10 -11.82 9.16
C TYR A 12 -15.01 -10.31 9.02
N VAL A 13 -13.97 -9.84 8.33
CA VAL A 13 -13.76 -8.42 8.05
C VAL A 13 -13.74 -8.22 6.55
N PHE A 14 -14.58 -7.33 6.04
CA PHE A 14 -14.62 -7.02 4.61
C PHE A 14 -13.61 -5.91 4.29
N ASN A 15 -12.91 -6.07 3.17
CA ASN A 15 -11.96 -5.10 2.65
C ASN A 15 -12.29 -4.80 1.18
N GLY A 16 -12.47 -3.52 0.86
CA GLY A 16 -12.88 -3.05 -0.46
C GLY A 16 -11.78 -3.02 -1.53
N HIS A 17 -10.63 -3.64 -1.31
CA HIS A 17 -9.55 -3.66 -2.31
C HIS A 17 -9.88 -4.57 -3.49
N SER A 18 -9.58 -4.11 -4.71
CA SER A 18 -9.74 -4.89 -5.95
C SER A 18 -8.44 -4.99 -6.75
N PHE A 19 -7.95 -6.22 -6.95
CA PHE A 19 -6.73 -6.44 -7.76
C PHE A 19 -6.92 -6.13 -9.26
N ARG A 20 -8.18 -6.03 -9.71
CA ARG A 20 -8.52 -5.74 -11.11
C ARG A 20 -8.37 -4.26 -11.45
N THR A 21 -8.49 -3.38 -10.47
CA THR A 21 -8.41 -1.92 -10.63
C THR A 21 -7.16 -1.33 -9.98
N GLU A 22 -6.82 -1.73 -8.75
CA GLU A 22 -5.66 -1.21 -8.01
C GLU A 22 -4.36 -1.94 -8.41
N GLY A 23 -4.49 -3.15 -8.94
CA GLY A 23 -3.35 -3.96 -9.35
C GLY A 23 -2.65 -4.68 -8.20
N ILE A 24 -1.36 -4.94 -8.39
CA ILE A 24 -0.50 -5.62 -7.41
C ILE A 24 0.74 -4.76 -7.23
N GLU A 25 0.93 -4.26 -6.01
CA GLU A 25 2.10 -3.45 -5.66
C GLU A 25 3.36 -4.32 -5.54
N PRO A 26 4.46 -3.94 -6.20
CA PRO A 26 5.75 -4.59 -6.00
C PRO A 26 6.16 -4.53 -4.52
N LEU A 27 6.74 -5.61 -4.01
CA LEU A 27 7.20 -5.68 -2.62
C LEU A 27 8.22 -4.60 -2.29
N ASP A 28 9.09 -4.28 -3.26
CA ASP A 28 10.12 -3.23 -3.15
C ASP A 28 9.53 -1.82 -3.07
N TRP A 29 8.28 -1.62 -3.47
CA TRP A 29 7.56 -0.35 -3.38
C TRP A 29 6.74 -0.25 -2.10
N THR A 30 6.21 -1.38 -1.61
CA THR A 30 5.33 -1.43 -0.45
C THR A 30 5.61 -2.64 0.44
N TYR A 31 6.40 -2.39 1.48
CA TYR A 31 6.66 -3.33 2.55
C TYR A 31 6.44 -2.63 3.89
N MET A 32 5.73 -3.30 4.79
CA MET A 32 5.53 -2.84 6.17
C MET A 32 5.48 -4.02 7.12
N ASP A 33 6.09 -3.86 8.28
CA ASP A 33 5.90 -4.74 9.44
C ASP A 33 6.25 -3.98 10.73
N GLY A 34 5.78 -4.47 11.89
CA GLY A 34 6.01 -3.76 13.14
C GLY A 34 7.48 -3.69 13.58
N LYS A 35 8.33 -4.66 13.19
CA LYS A 35 9.79 -4.59 13.44
C LYS A 35 10.44 -3.53 12.57
N TYR A 36 9.96 -3.35 11.34
CA TYR A 36 10.44 -2.32 10.43
C TYR A 36 10.18 -0.93 11.02
N ILE A 37 8.93 -0.66 11.44
CA ILE A 37 8.55 0.61 12.08
C ILE A 37 9.38 0.83 13.35
N LYS A 38 9.49 -0.19 14.21
CA LYS A 38 10.31 -0.13 15.42
C LYS A 38 11.77 0.22 15.13
N THR A 39 12.36 -0.35 14.08
CA THR A 39 13.77 -0.12 13.73
C THR A 39 13.98 1.30 13.20
N ILE A 40 13.09 1.79 12.33
CA ILE A 40 13.15 3.18 11.85
C ILE A 40 13.03 4.16 13.02
N HIS A 41 12.04 3.95 13.88
CA HIS A 41 11.81 4.79 15.05
C HIS A 41 13.01 4.75 16.02
N SER A 42 13.59 3.59 16.28
CA SER A 42 14.76 3.48 17.17
C SER A 42 16.00 4.21 16.62
N ASN A 43 16.12 4.35 15.30
CA ASN A 43 17.27 4.99 14.66
C ASN A 43 17.08 6.49 14.44
N PHE A 44 15.84 6.94 14.21
CA PHE A 44 15.55 8.29 13.72
C PHE A 44 14.32 8.96 14.35
N GLY A 45 13.57 8.26 15.21
CA GLY A 45 12.38 8.80 15.86
C GLY A 45 12.73 9.58 17.13
N ASP A 46 11.85 10.51 17.48
CA ASP A 46 11.99 11.44 18.60
C ASP A 46 10.80 11.37 19.59
N GLY A 47 9.82 10.48 19.34
CA GLY A 47 8.63 10.28 20.17
C GLY A 47 8.62 8.97 20.97
N ASP A 48 7.48 8.67 21.58
CA ASP A 48 7.23 7.35 22.18
C ASP A 48 6.40 6.48 21.22
N LEU A 49 7.03 5.42 20.70
CA LEU A 49 6.38 4.47 19.80
C LEU A 49 5.22 3.72 20.48
N ASN A 50 5.15 3.66 21.81
CA ASN A 50 4.04 3.01 22.52
C ASN A 50 2.70 3.72 22.32
N ASN A 51 2.72 4.99 21.92
CA ASN A 51 1.50 5.75 21.58
C ASN A 51 0.95 5.38 20.19
N PHE A 52 1.67 4.56 19.43
CA PHE A 52 1.25 4.08 18.11
C PHE A 52 0.92 2.59 18.18
N ASP A 53 -0.26 2.21 17.66
CA ASP A 53 -0.69 0.80 17.58
C ASP A 53 0.12 0.06 16.51
N ASN A 54 1.33 -0.34 16.89
CA ASN A 54 2.27 -0.98 15.99
C ASN A 54 1.96 -2.47 15.83
N PHE A 55 1.77 -2.91 14.59
CA PHE A 55 1.33 -4.27 14.29
C PHE A 55 2.51 -5.24 14.12
N TYR A 56 2.76 -6.09 15.12
CA TYR A 56 3.85 -7.07 15.10
C TYR A 56 3.42 -8.42 14.53
N ILE A 57 4.41 -9.30 14.30
CA ILE A 57 4.14 -10.67 13.84
C ILE A 57 3.33 -11.47 14.89
N THR A 58 3.45 -11.15 16.17
CA THR A 58 2.66 -11.74 17.25
C THR A 58 1.18 -11.39 17.12
N ASP A 59 0.86 -10.17 16.69
CA ASP A 59 -0.52 -9.75 16.43
C ASP A 59 -1.10 -10.48 15.22
N LEU A 60 -0.29 -10.66 14.17
CA LEU A 60 -0.67 -11.48 13.02
C LEU A 60 -1.03 -12.91 13.47
N ILE A 61 -0.19 -13.55 14.28
CA ILE A 61 -0.43 -14.91 14.80
C ILE A 61 -1.69 -14.94 15.67
N LYS A 62 -1.81 -14.01 16.62
CA LYS A 62 -2.97 -13.89 17.51
C LYS A 62 -4.26 -13.76 16.72
N TYR A 63 -4.37 -12.74 15.86
CA TYR A 63 -5.64 -12.42 15.21
C TYR A 63 -5.98 -13.36 14.06
N LYS A 64 -5.00 -13.76 13.24
CA LYS A 64 -5.27 -14.62 12.07
C LYS A 64 -5.30 -16.11 12.41
N ILE A 65 -4.34 -16.59 13.19
CA ILE A 65 -4.15 -18.03 13.42
C ILE A 65 -4.97 -18.47 14.64
N LEU A 66 -4.72 -17.86 15.80
CA LEU A 66 -5.37 -18.29 17.04
C LEU A 66 -6.86 -17.92 17.06
N MET A 67 -7.18 -16.68 16.67
CA MET A 67 -8.56 -16.17 16.72
C MET A 67 -9.36 -16.43 15.45
N GLY A 68 -8.69 -16.83 14.35
CA GLY A 68 -9.33 -17.20 13.10
C GLY A 68 -10.04 -16.04 12.38
N ILE A 69 -9.61 -14.78 12.56
CA ILE A 69 -10.23 -13.62 11.89
C ILE A 69 -9.86 -13.61 10.41
N LYS A 70 -10.86 -13.77 9.54
CA LYS A 70 -10.71 -13.84 8.08
C LYS A 70 -11.00 -12.48 7.45
N THR A 71 -10.16 -12.09 6.50
CA THR A 71 -10.42 -10.90 5.67
C THR A 71 -10.96 -11.35 4.34
N ILE A 72 -12.13 -10.85 3.96
CA ILE A 72 -12.79 -11.15 2.69
C ILE A 72 -12.69 -9.92 1.79
N LEU A 73 -12.32 -10.13 0.54
CA LEU A 73 -12.26 -9.08 -0.48
C LEU A 73 -13.46 -9.25 -1.42
N PRO A 74 -14.67 -8.76 -1.06
CA PRO A 74 -15.89 -9.00 -1.82
C PRO A 74 -15.78 -8.59 -3.29
N LEU A 75 -15.07 -7.50 -3.59
CA LEU A 75 -14.89 -7.02 -4.97
C LEU A 75 -14.14 -8.01 -5.88
N ASN A 76 -13.44 -8.99 -5.31
CA ASN A 76 -12.76 -10.02 -6.09
C ASN A 76 -13.73 -11.09 -6.63
N TYR A 77 -14.92 -11.20 -6.05
CA TYR A 77 -15.94 -12.22 -6.37
C TYR A 77 -17.05 -11.72 -7.30
N ILE A 78 -17.06 -10.43 -7.62
CA ILE A 78 -18.04 -9.81 -8.50
C ILE A 78 -17.35 -9.23 -9.74
N GLU A 79 -18.13 -9.00 -10.79
CA GLU A 79 -17.72 -8.14 -11.89
C GLU A 79 -17.75 -6.70 -11.40
N TYR A 80 -16.56 -6.13 -11.18
CA TYR A 80 -16.40 -4.77 -10.72
C TYR A 80 -16.09 -3.85 -11.91
N ASP A 81 -17.08 -3.04 -12.30
CA ASP A 81 -16.92 -1.99 -13.30
C ASP A 81 -16.90 -0.62 -12.60
N HIS A 82 -15.73 0.04 -12.62
CA HIS A 82 -15.54 1.33 -11.97
C HIS A 82 -16.44 2.42 -12.58
N ALA A 83 -16.66 2.40 -13.90
CA ALA A 83 -17.46 3.43 -14.57
C ALA A 83 -18.93 3.34 -14.14
N ASN A 84 -19.46 2.11 -14.04
CA ASN A 84 -20.80 1.90 -13.53
C ASN A 84 -20.92 2.25 -12.02
N VAL A 85 -19.91 1.94 -11.21
CA VAL A 85 -19.88 2.33 -9.79
C VAL A 85 -19.90 3.84 -9.63
N ASP A 86 -19.06 4.58 -10.36
CA ASP A 86 -19.04 6.04 -10.29
C ASP A 86 -20.40 6.65 -10.65
N ARG A 87 -21.06 6.10 -11.69
CA ARG A 87 -22.42 6.51 -12.08
C ARG A 87 -23.43 6.29 -10.94
N ILE A 88 -23.45 5.09 -10.35
CA ILE A 88 -24.35 4.76 -9.22
C ILE A 88 -24.08 5.69 -8.03
N LEU A 89 -22.81 5.89 -7.67
CA LEU A 89 -22.44 6.76 -6.55
C LEU A 89 -22.87 8.23 -6.78
N GLN A 90 -22.76 8.73 -8.01
CA GLN A 90 -23.18 10.08 -8.36
C GLN A 90 -24.71 10.22 -8.38
N GLU A 91 -25.41 9.30 -9.05
CA GLU A 91 -26.86 9.36 -9.25
C GLU A 91 -27.64 9.06 -7.96
N GLU A 92 -27.23 8.03 -7.22
CA GLU A 92 -27.99 7.54 -6.06
C GLU A 92 -27.50 8.14 -4.74
N LEU A 93 -26.20 8.37 -4.60
CA LEU A 93 -25.58 8.82 -3.33
C LEU A 93 -25.07 10.27 -3.36
N LYS A 94 -25.24 10.99 -4.48
CA LYS A 94 -24.78 12.37 -4.68
C LYS A 94 -23.28 12.55 -4.41
N TRP A 95 -22.50 11.49 -4.60
CA TRP A 95 -21.07 11.51 -4.42
C TRP A 95 -20.40 12.39 -5.49
N LYS A 96 -19.33 13.10 -5.12
CA LYS A 96 -18.56 13.95 -6.04
C LYS A 96 -17.15 13.40 -6.19
N TYR A 97 -16.73 13.22 -7.44
CA TYR A 97 -15.37 12.80 -7.75
C TYR A 97 -14.35 13.88 -7.38
N TYR A 98 -13.29 13.50 -6.68
CA TYR A 98 -12.27 14.39 -6.12
C TYR A 98 -10.94 14.38 -6.89
N GLY A 99 -10.93 13.81 -8.11
CA GLY A 99 -9.84 13.99 -9.07
C GLY A 99 -8.66 13.01 -8.96
N GLY A 100 -8.81 11.86 -8.29
CA GLY A 100 -7.82 10.78 -8.32
C GLY A 100 -7.92 9.80 -7.16
N HIS A 101 -7.42 8.57 -7.34
CA HIS A 101 -7.28 7.59 -6.24
C HIS A 101 -6.33 8.14 -5.16
N HIS A 102 -6.75 8.12 -3.90
CA HIS A 102 -5.97 8.57 -2.73
C HIS A 102 -5.78 10.07 -2.54
N HIS A 103 -6.53 10.90 -3.28
CA HIS A 103 -6.49 12.36 -3.12
C HIS A 103 -7.33 12.87 -1.92
N GLU A 104 -7.90 11.97 -1.11
CA GLU A 104 -8.58 12.31 0.16
C GLU A 104 -7.63 12.84 1.24
N SER A 105 -6.34 12.51 1.15
CA SER A 105 -5.30 12.96 2.09
C SER A 105 -4.23 13.75 1.37
N LEU A 106 -3.97 14.98 1.84
CA LEU A 106 -2.88 15.82 1.30
C LEU A 106 -1.51 15.14 1.46
N LEU A 107 -1.29 14.38 2.54
CA LEU A 107 -0.07 13.61 2.74
C LEU A 107 0.06 12.51 1.67
N THR A 108 -1.01 11.76 1.41
CA THR A 108 -0.97 10.70 0.41
C THR A 108 -0.77 11.28 -0.98
N LYS A 109 -1.47 12.38 -1.32
CA LYS A 109 -1.26 13.14 -2.57
C LYS A 109 0.20 13.56 -2.73
N PHE A 110 0.81 14.10 -1.69
CA PHE A 110 2.23 14.47 -1.70
C PHE A 110 3.14 13.24 -1.90
N ILE A 111 2.88 12.13 -1.19
CA ILE A 111 3.68 10.92 -1.30
C ILE A 111 3.63 10.36 -2.73
N VAL A 112 2.44 10.22 -3.32
CA VAL A 112 2.27 9.56 -4.62
C VAL A 112 2.62 10.45 -5.80
N SER A 113 2.42 11.77 -5.69
CA SER A 113 2.65 12.69 -6.80
C SER A 113 4.02 13.38 -6.75
N VAL A 114 4.61 13.61 -5.57
CA VAL A 114 5.90 14.33 -5.42
C VAL A 114 7.00 13.42 -4.92
N TYR A 115 6.84 12.88 -3.71
CA TYR A 115 7.93 12.20 -3.02
C TYR A 115 8.36 10.93 -3.75
N LEU A 116 7.47 9.99 -4.03
CA LEU A 116 7.82 8.73 -4.71
C LEU A 116 8.37 8.95 -6.14
N PRO A 117 7.76 9.80 -7.00
CA PRO A 117 8.29 10.03 -8.35
C PRO A 117 9.66 10.72 -8.35
N GLU A 118 9.89 11.70 -7.48
CA GLU A 118 11.14 12.48 -7.49
C GLU A 118 12.26 11.84 -6.70
N LYS A 119 11.94 11.26 -5.54
CA LYS A 119 12.92 10.61 -4.67
C LYS A 119 13.28 9.22 -5.17
N PHE A 120 12.26 8.39 -5.43
CA PHE A 120 12.44 6.96 -5.67
C PHE A 120 12.29 6.55 -7.14
N ASN A 121 11.90 7.48 -8.02
CA ASN A 121 11.52 7.18 -9.39
C ASN A 121 10.42 6.10 -9.46
N ILE A 122 9.48 6.18 -8.53
CA ILE A 122 8.33 5.27 -8.41
C ILE A 122 7.08 6.02 -8.84
N ASP A 123 6.43 5.52 -9.89
CA ASP A 123 5.13 6.00 -10.33
C ASP A 123 4.04 5.00 -9.97
N ARG A 124 3.23 5.34 -8.97
CA ARG A 124 2.13 4.49 -8.46
C ARG A 124 1.04 4.25 -9.49
N ARG A 125 0.91 5.09 -10.54
CA ARG A 125 -0.08 4.87 -11.62
C ARG A 125 0.21 3.57 -12.38
N MET A 126 1.47 3.12 -12.39
CA MET A 126 1.88 1.92 -13.12
C MET A 126 1.13 0.66 -12.67
N THR A 127 0.83 0.51 -11.38
CA THR A 127 0.17 -0.70 -10.85
C THR A 127 -1.29 -0.76 -11.26
N GLY A 128 -2.02 0.36 -11.15
CA GLY A 128 -3.39 0.51 -11.64
C GLY A 128 -3.50 0.36 -13.15
N LEU A 129 -2.63 1.02 -13.93
CA LEU A 129 -2.62 0.90 -15.39
C LEU A 129 -2.31 -0.53 -15.84
N ALA A 130 -1.36 -1.21 -15.18
CA ALA A 130 -1.09 -2.61 -15.46
C ALA A 130 -2.29 -3.52 -15.13
N ALA A 131 -3.08 -3.17 -14.12
CA ALA A 131 -4.34 -3.86 -13.82
C ALA A 131 -5.37 -3.66 -14.93
N MET A 132 -5.56 -2.42 -15.39
CA MET A 132 -6.46 -2.09 -16.50
C MET A 132 -6.07 -2.81 -17.80
N VAL A 133 -4.77 -2.91 -18.11
CA VAL A 133 -4.27 -3.68 -19.26
C VAL A 133 -4.58 -5.16 -19.12
N ARG A 134 -4.34 -5.78 -17.95
CA ARG A 134 -4.69 -7.20 -17.72
C ARG A 134 -6.19 -7.46 -17.77
N SER A 135 -6.99 -6.47 -17.37
CA SER A 135 -8.45 -6.49 -17.43
C SER A 135 -9.01 -6.11 -18.81
N LYS A 136 -8.15 -5.81 -19.79
CA LYS A 136 -8.52 -5.38 -21.15
C LYS A 136 -9.34 -4.09 -21.22
N THR A 137 -9.30 -3.26 -20.18
CA THR A 137 -9.98 -1.96 -20.13
C THR A 137 -9.28 -0.94 -21.01
N ILE A 138 -7.95 -0.97 -21.06
CA ILE A 138 -7.11 -0.16 -21.95
C ILE A 138 -6.06 -1.06 -22.60
N ASP A 139 -5.54 -0.64 -23.76
CA ASP A 139 -4.40 -1.31 -24.35
C ASP A 139 -3.07 -0.88 -23.69
N LYS A 140 -2.01 -1.66 -23.95
CA LYS A 140 -0.68 -1.38 -23.41
C LYS A 140 -0.10 -0.05 -23.92
N LYS A 141 -0.36 0.33 -25.16
CA LYS A 141 0.20 1.56 -25.77
C LYS A 141 -0.42 2.81 -25.13
N GLU A 142 -1.72 2.76 -24.83
CA GLU A 142 -2.43 3.81 -24.14
C GLU A 142 -1.90 3.96 -22.70
N ALA A 143 -1.68 2.84 -21.99
CA ALA A 143 -1.03 2.86 -20.68
C ALA A 143 0.38 3.48 -20.72
N GLU A 144 1.20 3.12 -21.72
CA GLU A 144 2.53 3.68 -21.93
C GLU A 144 2.48 5.19 -22.24
N LYS A 145 1.50 5.63 -23.04
CA LYS A 145 1.26 7.05 -23.34
C LYS A 145 0.89 7.84 -22.08
N ILE A 146 0.04 7.29 -21.21
CA ILE A 146 -0.32 7.92 -19.93
C ILE A 146 0.92 8.03 -19.01
N LEU A 147 1.77 7.01 -18.98
CA LEU A 147 2.98 6.98 -18.15
C LEU A 147 4.12 7.84 -18.73
N ALA A 148 4.08 8.18 -20.02
CA ALA A 148 5.09 9.04 -20.65
C ALA A 148 5.10 10.46 -20.04
N GLU A 149 3.95 10.96 -19.59
CA GLU A 149 3.84 12.20 -18.83
C GLU A 149 3.93 11.93 -17.33
N LYS A 150 4.80 12.64 -16.60
CA LYS A 150 4.81 12.59 -15.12
C LYS A 150 3.46 13.04 -14.55
N PRO A 151 3.08 12.61 -13.32
CA PRO A 151 1.85 13.07 -12.69
C PRO A 151 1.78 14.60 -12.67
N LYS A 152 0.70 15.17 -13.22
CA LYS A 152 0.47 16.63 -13.18
C LYS A 152 0.10 17.05 -11.76
N ILE A 153 0.73 18.12 -11.27
CA ILE A 153 0.48 18.67 -9.94
C ILE A 153 0.30 20.18 -10.09
N GLU A 154 -0.95 20.63 -10.05
CA GLU A 154 -1.28 22.04 -10.25
C GLU A 154 -0.62 22.95 -9.22
N ASP A 155 -0.54 22.50 -7.95
CA ASP A 155 -0.06 23.29 -6.81
C ASP A 155 1.11 22.61 -6.06
N LYS A 156 2.13 22.10 -6.77
CA LYS A 156 3.23 21.34 -6.15
C LYS A 156 3.91 22.10 -5.00
N GLU A 157 4.22 23.38 -5.20
CA GLU A 157 4.94 24.17 -4.20
C GLU A 157 4.12 24.40 -2.93
N LYS A 158 2.84 24.74 -3.10
CA LYS A 158 1.91 24.95 -1.99
C LYS A 158 1.68 23.65 -1.20
N LEU A 159 1.48 22.53 -1.91
CA LEU A 159 1.35 21.21 -1.29
C LEU A 159 2.62 20.82 -0.52
N THR A 160 3.78 21.00 -1.14
CA THR A 160 5.08 20.70 -0.50
C THR A 160 5.25 21.54 0.75
N LYS A 161 5.05 22.86 0.67
CA LYS A 161 5.16 23.77 1.82
C LYS A 161 4.23 23.34 2.97
N TYR A 162 2.96 23.06 2.67
CA TYR A 162 2.00 22.60 3.67
C TYR A 162 2.45 21.31 4.35
N ILE A 163 2.95 20.33 3.60
CA ILE A 163 3.41 19.06 4.17
C ILE A 163 4.67 19.24 5.02
N LEU A 164 5.62 20.06 4.57
CA LEU A 164 6.83 20.35 5.35
C LEU A 164 6.47 21.02 6.70
N GLU A 165 5.55 21.97 6.70
CA GLU A 165 5.04 22.59 7.94
C GLU A 165 4.36 21.57 8.87
N LYS A 166 3.60 20.60 8.31
CA LYS A 166 2.96 19.54 9.12
C LYS A 166 3.93 18.49 9.66
N LEU A 167 5.07 18.31 9.01
CA LEU A 167 6.12 17.38 9.42
C LEU A 167 7.23 18.05 10.24
N ASP A 168 7.10 19.35 10.54
CA ASP A 168 8.13 20.17 11.20
C ASP A 168 9.50 20.08 10.50
N LEU A 169 9.49 20.14 9.17
CA LEU A 169 10.68 20.07 8.33
C LEU A 169 11.00 21.42 7.69
N SER A 170 12.26 21.84 7.79
CA SER A 170 12.78 22.97 7.03
C SER A 170 12.94 22.60 5.54
N LYS A 171 13.00 23.62 4.68
CA LYS A 171 13.24 23.44 3.25
C LYS A 171 14.62 22.80 2.99
N GLU A 172 15.62 23.17 3.79
CA GLU A 172 16.98 22.67 3.71
C GLU A 172 17.05 21.19 4.12
N GLN A 173 16.38 20.82 5.22
CA GLN A 173 16.25 19.42 5.64
C GLN A 173 15.57 18.58 4.56
N TYR A 174 14.48 19.09 3.97
CA TYR A 174 13.81 18.42 2.86
C TYR A 174 14.74 18.23 1.66
N GLN A 175 15.49 19.26 1.24
CA GLN A 175 16.45 19.14 0.14
C GLN A 175 17.56 18.11 0.45
N GLN A 176 18.05 18.08 1.68
CA GLN A 176 19.02 17.08 2.12
C GLN A 176 18.42 15.66 2.05
N ILE A 177 17.20 15.47 2.54
CA ILE A 177 16.49 14.19 2.44
C ILE A 177 16.34 13.78 0.98
N MET A 178 15.94 14.71 0.10
CA MET A 178 15.74 14.45 -1.33
C MET A 178 17.03 14.07 -2.07
N SER A 179 18.18 14.61 -1.66
CA SER A 179 19.48 14.31 -2.30
C SER A 179 20.17 13.05 -1.79
N GLN A 180 19.81 12.52 -0.62
CA GLN A 180 20.42 11.31 -0.06
C GLN A 180 20.21 10.06 -0.92
N LYS A 181 21.02 9.01 -0.72
CA LYS A 181 20.77 7.73 -1.36
C LYS A 181 19.47 7.10 -0.85
N ASN A 182 18.64 6.60 -1.78
CA ASN A 182 17.41 5.89 -1.44
C ASN A 182 17.69 4.65 -0.59
N LYS A 183 16.88 4.48 0.45
CA LYS A 183 16.84 3.27 1.28
C LYS A 183 15.44 2.68 1.22
N ASN A 184 15.33 1.36 1.32
CA ASN A 184 14.07 0.65 1.48
C ASN A 184 14.15 -0.31 2.67
N PHE A 185 13.11 -1.13 2.84
CA PHE A 185 13.02 -2.06 3.97
C PHE A 185 14.19 -3.04 4.09
N LYS A 186 14.95 -3.29 3.01
CA LYS A 186 16.13 -4.17 3.02
C LYS A 186 17.34 -3.53 3.72
N ASN A 187 17.31 -2.21 3.93
CA ASN A 187 18.34 -1.47 4.67
C ASN A 187 18.11 -1.45 6.18
N PHE A 188 17.04 -2.09 6.67
CA PHE A 188 16.63 -2.05 8.06
C PHE A 188 16.31 -3.45 8.57
N GLN A 189 16.25 -3.61 9.88
CA GLN A 189 15.80 -4.86 10.47
C GLN A 189 14.29 -5.02 10.29
N THR A 190 13.89 -6.13 9.68
CA THR A 190 12.50 -6.44 9.33
C THR A 190 12.24 -7.93 9.53
N TYR A 191 10.97 -8.34 9.41
CA TYR A 191 10.63 -9.77 9.31
C TYR A 191 10.82 -10.33 7.89
N TYR A 192 11.31 -9.54 6.94
CA TYR A 192 11.44 -9.98 5.55
C TYR A 192 12.34 -11.20 5.41
N ASN A 193 13.50 -11.19 6.09
CA ASN A 193 14.42 -12.33 6.07
C ASN A 193 13.80 -13.58 6.70
N LEU A 194 13.04 -13.41 7.79
CA LEU A 194 12.30 -14.52 8.40
C LEU A 194 11.34 -15.16 7.39
N PHE A 195 10.53 -14.36 6.70
CA PHE A 195 9.66 -14.87 5.65
C PHE A 195 10.48 -15.54 4.54
N LYS A 196 11.55 -14.92 4.05
CA LYS A 196 12.42 -15.51 3.02
C LYS A 196 12.88 -16.94 3.37
N TYR A 197 13.29 -17.20 4.61
CA TYR A 197 13.72 -18.54 5.06
C TYR A 197 12.56 -19.53 5.23
N LEU A 198 11.34 -19.04 5.48
CA LEU A 198 10.13 -19.87 5.63
C LEU A 198 9.48 -20.25 4.28
N LYS A 199 10.14 -20.02 3.14
CA LYS A 199 9.60 -20.30 1.80
C LYS A 199 9.03 -21.72 1.66
N HIS A 200 9.79 -22.75 2.04
CA HIS A 200 9.36 -24.14 1.88
C HIS A 200 8.20 -24.52 2.82
N PRO A 201 8.26 -24.25 4.15
CA PRO A 201 7.12 -24.43 5.03
C PRO A 201 5.85 -23.70 4.58
N VAL A 202 5.98 -22.43 4.16
CA VAL A 202 4.84 -21.62 3.71
C VAL A 202 4.27 -22.15 2.40
N ASN A 203 5.10 -22.64 1.47
CA ASN A 203 4.63 -23.29 0.24
C ASN A 203 3.80 -24.54 0.56
N PHE A 204 4.26 -25.37 1.50
CA PHE A 204 3.53 -26.55 1.93
C PHE A 204 2.19 -26.17 2.58
N ALA A 205 2.20 -25.21 3.51
CA ALA A 205 0.99 -24.68 4.13
C ALA A 205 0.01 -24.06 3.10
N THR A 206 0.54 -23.45 2.03
CA THR A 206 -0.27 -22.91 0.92
C THR A 206 -0.96 -24.03 0.14
N LYS A 207 -0.26 -25.14 -0.14
CA LYS A 207 -0.85 -26.33 -0.81
C LYS A 207 -1.96 -26.99 0.02
N LEU A 208 -1.85 -26.93 1.34
CA LEU A 208 -2.86 -27.42 2.28
C LEU A 208 -4.01 -26.41 2.53
N GLY A 209 -3.97 -25.23 1.92
CA GLY A 209 -5.00 -24.20 2.07
C GLY A 209 -4.92 -23.34 3.34
N PHE A 210 -3.88 -23.51 4.16
CA PHE A 210 -3.68 -22.70 5.37
C PHE A 210 -3.16 -21.29 5.09
N VAL A 211 -2.44 -21.11 3.98
CA VAL A 211 -1.91 -19.81 3.55
C VAL A 211 -2.50 -19.44 2.19
N PRO A 212 -3.06 -18.24 2.00
CA PRO A 212 -3.54 -17.82 0.69
C PRO A 212 -2.41 -17.80 -0.35
N LYS A 213 -2.64 -18.40 -1.52
CA LYS A 213 -1.66 -18.44 -2.62
C LYS A 213 -1.15 -17.06 -3.03
N ILE A 214 -2.02 -16.05 -3.00
CA ILE A 214 -1.64 -14.67 -3.30
C ILE A 214 -0.59 -14.12 -2.31
N LEU A 215 -0.69 -14.47 -1.04
CA LEU A 215 0.28 -14.08 -0.02
C LEU A 215 1.62 -14.77 -0.29
N TYR A 216 1.62 -16.06 -0.63
CA TYR A 216 2.84 -16.75 -1.04
C TYR A 216 3.48 -16.08 -2.27
N LEU A 217 2.71 -15.79 -3.31
CA LEU A 217 3.22 -15.16 -4.53
C LEU A 217 3.78 -13.75 -4.27
N ARG A 218 3.18 -12.98 -3.36
CA ARG A 218 3.69 -11.64 -2.99
C ARG A 218 5.12 -11.69 -2.45
N TYR A 219 5.45 -12.69 -1.62
CA TYR A 219 6.77 -12.77 -0.98
C TYR A 219 7.78 -13.61 -1.77
N TYR A 220 7.34 -14.56 -2.61
CA TYR A 220 8.24 -15.51 -3.28
C TYR A 220 8.06 -15.63 -4.80
N GLY A 221 7.07 -14.95 -5.38
CA GLY A 221 6.71 -15.07 -6.80
C GLY A 221 7.56 -14.22 -7.75
N GLY A 222 8.18 -13.15 -7.27
CA GLY A 222 8.97 -12.21 -8.07
C GLY A 222 10.44 -12.61 -8.34
N HIS A 223 10.83 -13.84 -8.00
CA HIS A 223 12.19 -14.35 -8.22
C HIS A 223 12.15 -15.47 -9.25
N LYS A 224 11.95 -15.13 -10.52
CA LYS A 224 12.27 -15.96 -11.67
C LYS A 224 12.92 -15.09 -12.74
#